data_AF-A0A0A0LGF0-F1
#
_entry.id   AF-A0A0A0LGF0-F1
#
_cell.length_a   1.000
_cell.length_b   1.000
_cell.length_c   1.000
_cell.angle_alpha   90.00
_cell.angle_beta   90.00
_cell.angle_gamma   90.00
#
_symmetry.space_group_name_H-M   'P 1'
#
loop_
_entity.id
_entity.type
_entity.pdbx_description
1 polymer ?
#
loop_
_entity_poly.entity_id
_entity_poly.type
_entity_poly.pdbx_seq_one_letter_code
_entity_poly.pdbx_strand_id
1 'polypeptide(L)'
;MPRSFIQGHHYATLSLFSFHFFSTSGEGGYHSDPINVDCIALSHSSVLVRLSIHEIEMEHPEIPSIGVISSYLYSFGAGFFLLVLSFLFVLKKATARKRKEPPEVAGGWPIIGHLRLLKSDSQLPHQTLGALADKYGPIFRIRVGAQPTLIISSSELAKECHTTLDSIVSSHPKSVAGKLLGYNYAAFGTRPYDSFYRRMRKIVASEVLSNRRLELQRDVRVSEVKKALKEVFNQWTKREEGSNHILVDVEELIGNINLKVVLMMVSGKRFLGGSGEVEEMKRYRKVMRDFLDLLGKFVVGDSIPFLRWLDVGGYEKAMKITSKELDSLLEEWLEDHRRKRNSGAIDGEHGDLMDVLLSNLEGMDLGGYDANTVNKATCTSIITGGTDTVTISLAWAVSLLLNNREVLRRAQEELDIHVGNKRLVDELDISKLVYLQAVVNETLRLYPPGPLSGVRVFSEDCIVGGYNIAGGTHLITNLWKIHTNPEVWAEPLEFKPERFLNRNKQLDVKGQRFEFLPFGCGRRSCPGMNLGIQMTQLMLASLIHSFELNTRSDEPVDMAASFGIAMYRTNPLEVLVKPRLLASAYV
;
A
#
# COMPACT_ATOMS: atom_id res chain seq x y z
N MET A 1 20.82 -17.46 38.80
CA MET A 1 19.40 -17.81 38.53
C MET A 1 19.08 -17.35 37.12
N PRO A 2 18.69 -18.24 36.19
CA PRO A 2 18.70 -17.88 34.77
C PRO A 2 17.50 -16.99 34.42
N ARG A 3 17.83 -15.90 33.72
CA ARG A 3 16.94 -14.87 33.19
C ARG A 3 16.31 -15.36 31.89
N SER A 4 14.99 -15.33 31.80
CA SER A 4 14.26 -15.55 30.56
C SER A 4 14.33 -14.30 29.67
N PHE A 5 15.22 -14.33 28.69
CA PHE A 5 15.21 -13.43 27.54
C PHE A 5 14.05 -13.80 26.61
N ILE A 6 13.07 -12.91 26.44
CA ILE A 6 12.11 -12.98 25.34
C ILE A 6 12.69 -12.13 24.21
N GLN A 7 13.38 -12.79 23.30
CA GLN A 7 13.89 -12.21 22.07
C GLN A 7 12.72 -12.16 21.07
N GLY A 8 12.26 -10.95 20.73
CA GLY A 8 11.36 -10.74 19.60
C GLY A 8 12.11 -11.01 18.31
N HIS A 9 11.86 -12.18 17.71
CA HIS A 9 12.42 -12.53 16.41
C HIS A 9 11.74 -11.73 15.30
N HIS A 10 12.40 -10.66 14.84
CA HIS A 10 12.24 -10.16 13.48
C HIS A 10 12.89 -11.15 12.52
N TYR A 11 12.10 -12.01 11.89
CA TYR A 11 12.53 -12.71 10.67
C TYR A 11 11.84 -12.08 9.47
N ALA A 12 12.57 -11.22 8.77
CA ALA A 12 12.35 -11.07 7.34
C ALA A 12 12.70 -12.43 6.70
N THR A 13 11.70 -13.13 6.19
CA THR A 13 11.92 -14.40 5.48
C THR A 13 12.63 -14.14 4.17
N LEU A 14 13.96 -14.29 4.20
CA LEU A 14 14.83 -14.52 3.07
C LEU A 14 14.38 -15.80 2.35
N SER A 15 13.65 -15.66 1.25
CA SER A 15 13.46 -16.74 0.28
C SER A 15 14.65 -16.75 -0.68
N LEU A 16 15.63 -17.61 -0.39
CA LEU A 16 16.65 -18.04 -1.33
C LEU A 16 15.99 -18.92 -2.40
N PHE A 17 16.07 -18.52 -3.66
CA PHE A 17 15.76 -19.39 -4.80
C PHE A 17 16.96 -20.32 -5.03
N SER A 18 16.91 -21.55 -4.52
CA SER A 18 17.78 -22.66 -4.96
C SER A 18 16.93 -23.70 -5.67
N PHE A 19 17.06 -23.79 -7.00
CA PHE A 19 16.57 -24.93 -7.77
C PHE A 19 17.60 -26.07 -7.64
N HIS A 20 17.26 -27.13 -6.90
CA HIS A 20 17.92 -28.42 -7.05
C HIS A 20 17.02 -29.35 -7.87
N PHE A 21 17.48 -29.65 -9.08
CA PHE A 21 16.98 -30.76 -9.88
C PHE A 21 17.46 -32.05 -9.23
N PHE A 22 16.54 -32.89 -8.72
CA PHE A 22 16.85 -34.27 -8.40
C PHE A 22 16.60 -35.14 -9.63
N SER A 23 17.69 -35.71 -10.15
CA SER A 23 17.72 -36.85 -11.06
C SER A 23 17.63 -38.13 -10.22
N THR A 24 16.61 -38.96 -10.45
CA THR A 24 16.51 -40.29 -9.82
C THR A 24 17.00 -41.35 -10.81
N SER A 25 18.17 -41.91 -10.54
CA SER A 25 18.60 -43.25 -10.99
C SER A 25 18.37 -44.21 -9.83
N GLY A 26 17.70 -45.34 -10.10
CA GLY A 26 17.32 -46.33 -9.09
C GLY A 26 18.45 -47.29 -8.71
N GLU A 27 18.19 -48.09 -7.68
CA GLU A 27 18.51 -49.52 -7.58
C GLU A 27 18.02 -50.10 -6.24
N GLY A 28 17.37 -51.29 -6.31
CA GLY A 28 17.61 -52.42 -5.40
C GLY A 28 16.97 -52.48 -4.01
N GLY A 29 16.01 -53.43 -3.85
CA GLY A 29 16.22 -54.52 -2.88
C GLY A 29 15.25 -54.69 -1.70
N TYR A 30 14.42 -55.75 -1.81
CA TYR A 30 14.15 -56.81 -0.81
C TYR A 30 12.84 -56.89 0.02
N HIS A 31 12.09 -57.97 -0.31
CA HIS A 31 11.50 -59.07 0.50
C HIS A 31 10.07 -59.06 1.11
N SER A 32 9.23 -59.92 0.47
CA SER A 32 8.38 -61.05 0.96
C SER A 32 7.04 -60.86 1.70
N ASP A 33 5.93 -61.11 0.96
CA ASP A 33 4.84 -62.13 1.09
C ASP A 33 4.12 -62.45 2.42
N PRO A 34 2.93 -63.12 2.42
CA PRO A 34 1.75 -63.10 1.50
C PRO A 34 0.40 -63.08 2.29
N ILE A 35 -0.78 -63.17 1.64
CA ILE A 35 -2.02 -63.92 2.05
C ILE A 35 -3.19 -63.65 1.05
N ASN A 36 -3.37 -64.62 0.16
CA ASN A 36 -4.52 -65.49 -0.16
C ASN A 36 -6.04 -65.08 -0.05
N VAL A 37 -6.79 -65.74 -0.97
CA VAL A 37 -8.20 -66.21 -0.99
C VAL A 37 -9.25 -65.44 -1.85
N ASP A 38 -9.44 -65.96 -3.07
CA ASP A 38 -10.65 -66.56 -3.70
C ASP A 38 -12.06 -65.91 -3.49
N CYS A 39 -13.07 -65.98 -4.38
CA CYS A 39 -13.42 -66.97 -5.41
C CYS A 39 -14.69 -66.53 -6.20
N ILE A 40 -14.99 -67.30 -7.27
CA ILE A 40 -16.30 -67.51 -7.95
C ILE A 40 -16.74 -66.48 -9.01
N ALA A 41 -17.30 -66.81 -10.18
CA ALA A 41 -17.24 -67.90 -11.17
C ALA A 41 -18.41 -67.65 -12.15
N LEU A 42 -18.28 -68.19 -13.37
CA LEU A 42 -19.31 -68.73 -14.30
C LEU A 42 -19.01 -68.28 -15.75
N SER A 43 -18.35 -69.13 -16.55
CA SER A 43 -18.93 -70.11 -17.50
C SER A 43 -19.35 -69.42 -18.82
N HIS A 44 -19.13 -69.93 -20.04
CA HIS A 44 -18.89 -71.28 -20.56
C HIS A 44 -18.16 -71.19 -21.92
N SER A 45 -17.29 -72.18 -22.16
CA SER A 45 -16.94 -72.90 -23.41
C SER A 45 -17.24 -72.26 -24.78
N SER A 46 -16.32 -72.26 -25.77
CA SER A 46 -16.08 -73.45 -26.61
C SER A 46 -14.81 -73.36 -27.51
N VAL A 47 -13.96 -74.37 -27.32
CA VAL A 47 -13.09 -75.16 -28.22
C VAL A 47 -12.73 -74.66 -29.65
N LEU A 48 -11.41 -74.76 -29.91
CA LEU A 48 -10.66 -74.63 -31.16
C LEU A 48 -11.21 -75.42 -32.37
N VAL A 49 -11.09 -74.80 -33.55
CA VAL A 49 -10.72 -75.53 -34.78
C VAL A 49 -9.49 -74.88 -35.38
N ARG A 50 -8.45 -75.70 -35.54
CA ARG A 50 -7.14 -75.42 -36.10
C ARG A 50 -7.23 -75.66 -37.61
N LEU A 51 -7.00 -74.64 -38.43
CA LEU A 51 -6.75 -74.79 -39.87
C LEU A 51 -5.37 -74.19 -40.15
N SER A 52 -4.40 -75.07 -40.36
CA SER A 52 -3.12 -74.72 -40.97
C SER A 52 -3.34 -74.42 -42.44
N ILE A 53 -2.90 -73.24 -42.89
CA ILE A 53 -2.59 -72.99 -44.30
C ILE A 53 -1.14 -72.51 -44.33
N HIS A 54 -0.34 -73.23 -45.11
CA HIS A 54 1.06 -72.94 -45.42
C HIS A 54 1.17 -71.65 -46.24
N GLU A 55 2.21 -70.89 -45.90
CA GLU A 55 2.92 -69.81 -46.59
C GLU A 55 2.57 -69.51 -48.06
N ILE A 56 2.35 -68.22 -48.32
CA ILE A 56 2.99 -67.54 -49.45
C ILE A 56 3.64 -66.27 -48.88
N GLU A 57 4.96 -66.28 -48.77
CA GLU A 57 5.75 -65.05 -48.60
C GLU A 57 5.57 -64.17 -49.84
N MET A 58 5.07 -62.95 -49.62
CA MET A 58 5.30 -61.84 -50.53
C MET A 58 5.97 -60.74 -49.72
N GLU A 59 7.20 -60.38 -50.11
CA GLU A 59 7.90 -59.20 -49.63
C GLU A 59 7.03 -57.96 -49.82
N HIS A 60 6.57 -57.37 -48.72
CA HIS A 60 6.03 -56.01 -48.71
C HIS A 60 7.10 -55.06 -48.16
N PRO A 61 7.33 -53.90 -48.81
CA PRO A 61 8.26 -52.91 -48.30
C PRO A 61 7.80 -52.43 -46.93
N GLU A 62 8.73 -52.34 -45.98
CA GLU A 62 8.49 -51.90 -44.60
C GLU A 62 7.70 -50.57 -44.60
N ILE A 63 6.43 -50.62 -44.22
CA ILE A 63 5.63 -49.43 -43.94
C ILE A 63 6.08 -48.93 -42.56
N PRO A 64 6.61 -47.70 -42.43
CA PRO A 64 7.03 -47.18 -41.14
C PRO A 64 5.83 -47.15 -40.18
N SER A 65 6.06 -47.60 -38.93
CA SER A 65 5.01 -47.73 -37.93
C SER A 65 4.24 -46.42 -37.74
N ILE A 66 2.92 -46.53 -37.48
CA ILE A 66 1.99 -45.40 -37.30
C ILE A 66 2.52 -44.34 -36.29
N GLY A 67 3.34 -44.75 -35.32
CA GLY A 67 3.98 -43.85 -34.36
C GLY A 67 5.01 -42.89 -34.97
N VAL A 68 5.72 -43.31 -36.02
CA VAL A 68 6.72 -42.48 -36.72
C VAL A 68 6.04 -41.40 -37.56
N ILE A 69 4.94 -41.73 -38.25
CA ILE A 69 4.17 -40.77 -39.04
C ILE A 69 3.54 -39.70 -38.12
N SER A 70 3.09 -40.10 -36.93
CA SER A 70 2.51 -39.21 -35.92
C SER A 70 3.53 -38.18 -35.40
N SER A 71 4.76 -38.58 -35.09
CA SER A 71 5.80 -37.65 -34.60
C SER A 71 6.25 -36.63 -35.64
N TYR A 72 6.30 -37.00 -36.92
CA TYR A 72 6.55 -36.06 -38.01
C TYR A 72 5.41 -35.06 -38.22
N LEU A 73 4.15 -35.50 -38.08
CA LEU A 73 2.98 -34.62 -38.14
C LEU A 73 2.97 -33.58 -37.01
N TYR A 74 3.30 -33.97 -35.78
CA TYR A 74 3.44 -33.03 -34.67
C TYR A 74 4.59 -32.05 -34.87
N SER A 75 5.72 -32.51 -35.40
CA SER A 75 6.88 -31.68 -35.67
C SER A 75 6.61 -30.66 -36.80
N PHE A 76 5.94 -31.09 -37.87
CA PHE A 76 5.50 -30.20 -38.96
C PHE A 76 4.44 -29.20 -38.48
N GLY A 77 3.48 -29.64 -37.67
CA GLY A 77 2.46 -28.77 -37.07
C GLY A 77 3.08 -27.70 -36.17
N ALA A 78 4.04 -28.07 -35.32
CA ALA A 78 4.78 -27.13 -34.49
C ALA A 78 5.61 -26.14 -35.32
N GLY A 79 6.30 -26.61 -36.36
CA GLY A 79 7.06 -25.77 -37.28
C GLY A 79 6.18 -24.77 -38.04
N PHE A 80 5.04 -25.22 -38.57
CA PHE A 80 4.06 -24.36 -39.24
C PHE A 80 3.47 -23.32 -38.27
N PHE A 81 3.15 -23.72 -37.04
CA PHE A 81 2.65 -22.81 -36.02
C PHE A 81 3.68 -21.72 -35.66
N LEU A 82 4.96 -22.09 -35.51
CA LEU A 82 6.04 -21.12 -35.29
C LEU A 82 6.25 -20.18 -36.49
N LEU A 83 6.13 -20.68 -37.72
CA LEU A 83 6.20 -19.87 -38.93
C LEU A 83 5.04 -18.88 -39.02
N VAL A 84 3.82 -19.30 -38.72
CA VAL A 84 2.64 -18.41 -38.67
C VAL A 84 2.82 -17.35 -37.59
N LEU A 85 3.30 -17.72 -36.39
CA LEU A 85 3.59 -16.74 -35.34
C LEU A 85 4.68 -15.75 -35.75
N SER A 86 5.76 -16.23 -36.39
CA SER A 86 6.83 -15.38 -36.93
C SER A 86 6.30 -14.43 -38.01
N PHE A 87 5.49 -14.93 -38.94
CA PHE A 87 4.88 -14.13 -40.01
C PHE A 87 3.91 -13.08 -39.45
N LEU A 88 3.06 -13.45 -38.50
CA LEU A 88 2.17 -12.51 -37.79
C LEU A 88 2.97 -11.46 -37.00
N PHE A 89 4.10 -11.83 -36.41
CA PHE A 89 5.00 -10.91 -35.74
C PHE A 89 5.65 -9.92 -36.72
N VAL A 90 6.11 -10.39 -37.88
CA VAL A 90 6.69 -9.55 -38.95
C VAL A 90 5.63 -8.63 -39.54
N LEU A 91 4.41 -9.12 -39.82
CA LEU A 91 3.30 -8.30 -40.29
C LEU A 91 2.90 -7.23 -39.28
N LYS A 92 2.84 -7.57 -37.99
CA LYS A 92 2.57 -6.61 -36.91
C LYS A 92 3.67 -5.54 -36.83
N LYS A 93 4.93 -5.92 -37.08
CA LYS A 93 6.07 -5.00 -37.10
C LYS A 93 6.12 -4.13 -38.37
N ALA A 94 5.67 -4.67 -39.51
CA ALA A 94 5.61 -3.98 -40.79
C ALA A 94 4.42 -3.00 -40.89
N THR A 95 3.31 -3.30 -40.21
CA THR A 95 2.12 -2.44 -40.12
C THR A 95 2.18 -1.45 -38.95
N ALA A 96 3.15 -1.61 -38.04
CA ALA A 96 3.41 -0.64 -36.98
C ALA A 96 3.90 0.67 -37.61
N ARG A 97 3.02 1.68 -37.67
CA ARG A 97 3.39 3.07 -37.93
C ARG A 97 4.60 3.41 -37.04
N LYS A 98 5.61 4.13 -37.56
CA LYS A 98 6.74 4.66 -36.76
C LYS A 98 6.19 5.66 -35.71
N ARG A 99 5.65 5.14 -34.62
CA ARG A 99 5.20 5.91 -33.48
C ARG A 99 6.43 6.23 -32.65
N LYS A 100 6.58 7.49 -32.26
CA LYS A 100 7.63 7.91 -31.33
C LYS A 100 7.28 7.32 -29.97
N GLU A 101 7.95 6.25 -29.56
CA GLU A 101 7.75 5.59 -28.26
C GLU A 101 8.73 6.13 -27.21
N PRO A 102 8.36 6.13 -25.92
CA PRO A 102 9.29 6.49 -24.85
C PRO A 102 10.52 5.57 -24.85
N PRO A 103 11.69 6.05 -24.40
CA PRO A 103 12.86 5.19 -24.19
C PRO A 103 12.50 4.00 -23.29
N GLU A 104 12.81 2.78 -23.72
CA GLU A 104 12.62 1.58 -22.91
C GLU A 104 13.93 1.20 -22.24
N VAL A 105 13.87 0.91 -20.93
CA VAL A 105 15.02 0.46 -20.16
C VAL A 105 15.46 -0.92 -20.67
N ALA A 106 16.76 -1.09 -20.86
CA ALA A 106 17.35 -2.37 -21.25
C ALA A 106 17.40 -3.37 -20.08
N GLY A 107 17.47 -4.67 -20.39
CA GLY A 107 17.68 -5.73 -19.39
C GLY A 107 16.40 -6.34 -18.80
N GLY A 108 15.23 -6.08 -19.40
CA GLY A 108 13.98 -6.74 -19.03
C GLY A 108 14.00 -8.24 -19.39
N TRP A 109 13.77 -9.09 -18.40
CA TRP A 109 13.69 -10.55 -18.60
C TRP A 109 12.36 -10.95 -19.24
N PRO A 110 12.30 -12.09 -19.94
CA PRO A 110 11.04 -12.67 -20.38
C PRO A 110 10.07 -12.82 -19.20
N ILE A 111 8.80 -12.48 -19.40
CA ILE A 111 7.69 -12.63 -18.46
C ILE A 111 7.74 -11.74 -17.21
N ILE A 112 8.87 -11.65 -16.50
CA ILE A 112 9.01 -10.87 -15.27
C ILE A 112 9.46 -9.41 -15.51
N GLY A 113 9.92 -9.10 -16.72
CA GLY A 113 10.35 -7.76 -17.09
C GLY A 113 11.49 -7.26 -16.20
N HIS A 114 11.27 -6.11 -15.58
CA HIS A 114 12.22 -5.36 -14.77
C HIS A 114 11.97 -5.49 -13.27
N LEU A 115 11.18 -6.47 -12.81
CA LEU A 115 10.86 -6.64 -11.39
C LEU A 115 12.10 -6.74 -10.48
N ARG A 116 13.22 -7.29 -11.00
CA ARG A 116 14.49 -7.35 -10.28
C ARG A 116 15.08 -5.97 -9.97
N LEU A 117 14.83 -4.96 -10.81
CA LEU A 117 15.27 -3.58 -10.55
C LEU A 117 14.52 -2.96 -9.36
N LEU A 118 13.30 -3.43 -9.07
CA LEU A 118 12.44 -2.93 -8.00
C LEU A 118 12.60 -3.72 -6.69
N LYS A 119 13.45 -4.76 -6.67
CA LYS A 119 13.65 -5.65 -5.50
C LYS A 119 15.11 -5.64 -5.03
N SER A 120 15.81 -4.52 -5.21
CA SER A 120 17.19 -4.40 -4.74
C SER A 120 17.23 -4.15 -3.24
N ASP A 121 18.04 -4.92 -2.50
CA ASP A 121 18.26 -4.71 -1.07
C ASP A 121 19.07 -3.44 -0.77
N SER A 122 19.74 -2.87 -1.79
CA SER A 122 20.65 -1.72 -1.64
C SER A 122 20.01 -0.36 -1.93
N GLN A 123 18.89 -0.30 -2.68
CA GLN A 123 18.25 0.96 -3.07
C GLN A 123 16.74 0.84 -3.13
N LEU A 124 16.06 1.89 -2.66
CA LEU A 124 14.60 1.95 -2.68
C LEU A 124 14.08 2.09 -4.11
N PRO A 125 12.92 1.49 -4.46
CA PRO A 125 12.41 1.51 -5.83
C PRO A 125 12.24 2.92 -6.42
N HIS A 126 11.79 3.89 -5.62
CA HIS A 126 11.63 5.28 -6.10
C HIS A 126 12.98 5.96 -6.37
N GLN A 127 14.04 5.61 -5.64
CA GLN A 127 15.41 6.09 -5.88
C GLN A 127 15.98 5.44 -7.14
N THR A 128 15.82 4.12 -7.30
CA THR A 128 16.24 3.39 -8.52
C THR A 128 15.56 3.97 -9.76
N LEU A 129 14.25 4.21 -9.70
CA LEU A 129 13.52 4.86 -10.80
C LEU A 129 13.96 6.31 -11.01
N GLY A 130 14.35 7.02 -9.95
CA GLY A 130 14.92 8.37 -10.03
C GLY A 130 16.26 8.39 -10.77
N ALA A 131 17.16 7.45 -10.46
CA ALA A 131 18.45 7.30 -11.15
C ALA A 131 18.27 6.89 -12.62
N LEU A 132 17.26 6.07 -12.92
CA LEU A 132 16.90 5.77 -14.31
C LEU A 132 16.36 7.00 -15.05
N ALA A 133 15.64 7.89 -14.37
CA ALA A 133 15.20 9.16 -14.96
C ALA A 133 16.39 10.05 -15.34
N ASP A 134 17.45 10.07 -14.53
CA ASP A 134 18.69 10.80 -14.86
C ASP A 134 19.39 10.25 -16.11
N LYS A 135 19.25 8.94 -16.38
CA LYS A 135 19.86 8.26 -17.52
C LYS A 135 19.02 8.31 -18.80
N TYR A 136 17.72 8.08 -18.69
CA TYR A 136 16.81 7.92 -19.85
C TYR A 136 15.96 9.17 -20.11
N GLY A 137 16.02 10.17 -19.24
CA GLY A 137 15.17 11.35 -19.24
C GLY A 137 13.94 11.20 -18.33
N PRO A 138 13.17 12.28 -18.14
CA PRO A 138 12.07 12.33 -17.16
C PRO A 138 10.85 11.47 -17.52
N ILE A 139 10.85 10.85 -18.70
CA ILE A 139 9.83 9.92 -19.19
C ILE A 139 10.49 8.70 -19.82
N PHE A 140 10.20 7.51 -19.30
CA PHE A 140 10.74 6.26 -19.82
C PHE A 140 9.82 5.08 -19.51
N ARG A 141 10.04 3.95 -20.20
CA ARG A 141 9.25 2.72 -20.05
C ARG A 141 10.07 1.62 -19.39
N ILE A 142 9.44 0.93 -18.44
CA ILE A 142 9.88 -0.37 -17.93
C ILE A 142 8.77 -1.41 -18.18
N ARG A 143 9.04 -2.65 -17.79
CA ARG A 143 8.05 -3.74 -17.76
C ARG A 143 7.93 -4.27 -16.35
N VAL A 144 6.73 -4.25 -15.78
CA VAL A 144 6.46 -4.83 -14.46
C VAL A 144 5.69 -6.11 -14.70
N GLY A 145 6.37 -7.26 -14.59
CA GLY A 145 5.85 -8.50 -15.18
C GLY A 145 5.73 -8.36 -16.70
N ALA A 146 4.59 -8.78 -17.24
CA ALA A 146 4.27 -8.64 -18.66
C ALA A 146 3.72 -7.24 -19.04
N GLN A 147 3.41 -6.40 -18.04
CA GLN A 147 2.74 -5.13 -18.28
C GLN A 147 3.74 -4.02 -18.61
N PRO A 148 3.56 -3.29 -19.73
CA PRO A 148 4.34 -2.08 -19.99
C PRO A 148 3.96 -1.00 -18.96
N THR A 149 4.96 -0.36 -18.37
CA THR A 149 4.78 0.67 -17.35
C THR A 149 5.58 1.91 -17.72
N LEU A 150 4.89 3.02 -17.91
CA LEU A 150 5.45 4.34 -18.09
C LEU A 150 5.80 4.95 -16.73
N ILE A 151 7.02 5.44 -16.60
CA ILE A 151 7.49 6.20 -15.46
C ILE A 151 7.60 7.66 -15.87
N ILE A 152 7.01 8.57 -15.08
CA ILE A 152 7.18 10.02 -15.22
C ILE A 152 7.82 10.59 -13.94
N SER A 153 8.74 11.54 -14.11
CA SER A 153 9.57 12.05 -13.00
C SER A 153 9.79 13.57 -13.05
N SER A 154 9.00 14.33 -13.81
CA SER A 154 9.04 15.81 -13.82
C SER A 154 7.67 16.43 -13.53
N SER A 155 7.68 17.67 -13.05
CA SER A 155 6.49 18.47 -12.75
C SER A 155 5.64 18.71 -14.00
N GLU A 156 6.26 18.92 -15.16
CA GLU A 156 5.60 19.24 -16.43
C GLU A 156 4.81 18.04 -16.94
N LEU A 157 5.40 16.85 -16.87
CA LEU A 157 4.75 15.60 -17.25
C LEU A 157 3.66 15.20 -16.25
N ALA A 158 3.90 15.42 -14.96
CA ALA A 158 2.87 15.22 -13.94
C ALA A 158 1.67 16.15 -14.19
N LYS A 159 1.93 17.41 -14.56
CA LYS A 159 0.89 18.37 -14.95
C LYS A 159 0.13 17.93 -16.18
N GLU A 160 0.81 17.54 -17.25
CA GLU A 160 0.17 17.04 -18.47
C GLU A 160 -0.74 15.84 -18.18
N CYS A 161 -0.22 14.84 -17.46
CA CYS A 161 -0.96 13.62 -17.11
C CYS A 161 -2.16 13.91 -16.22
N HIS A 162 -2.00 14.65 -15.12
CA HIS A 162 -3.01 14.81 -14.08
C HIS A 162 -3.87 16.07 -14.23
N THR A 163 -3.77 16.76 -15.37
CA THR A 163 -4.72 17.82 -15.76
C THR A 163 -5.32 17.54 -17.13
N THR A 164 -4.54 17.67 -18.20
CA THR A 164 -4.99 17.51 -19.59
C THR A 164 -5.45 16.09 -19.88
N LEU A 165 -4.71 15.09 -19.41
CA LEU A 165 -4.99 13.66 -19.65
C LEU A 165 -5.63 12.96 -18.45
N ASP A 166 -6.10 13.72 -17.47
CA ASP A 166 -6.49 13.19 -16.16
C ASP A 166 -7.61 12.13 -16.27
N SER A 167 -8.53 12.27 -17.22
CA SER A 167 -9.58 11.25 -17.46
C SER A 167 -9.03 9.94 -17.98
N ILE A 168 -7.92 9.99 -18.72
CA ILE A 168 -7.25 8.84 -19.34
C ILE A 168 -6.41 8.10 -18.31
N VAL A 169 -5.74 8.83 -17.40
CA VAL A 169 -4.81 8.25 -16.39
C VAL A 169 -5.42 8.04 -15.02
N SER A 170 -6.74 8.22 -14.85
CA SER A 170 -7.40 8.12 -13.56
C SER A 170 -7.68 6.69 -13.10
N SER A 171 -7.59 5.68 -13.97
CA SER A 171 -8.02 4.32 -13.61
C SER A 171 -6.92 3.56 -12.86
N HIS A 172 -7.30 2.72 -11.90
CA HIS A 172 -6.40 1.72 -11.32
C HIS A 172 -6.47 0.42 -12.13
N PRO A 173 -5.36 -0.34 -12.23
CA PRO A 173 -5.42 -1.69 -12.78
C PRO A 173 -6.30 -2.60 -11.90
N LYS A 174 -7.02 -3.53 -12.52
CA LYS A 174 -7.76 -4.56 -11.80
C LYS A 174 -6.75 -5.55 -11.20
N SER A 175 -6.89 -5.85 -9.91
CA SER A 175 -5.99 -6.74 -9.18
C SER A 175 -6.76 -7.70 -8.27
N VAL A 176 -6.14 -8.83 -7.93
CA VAL A 176 -6.67 -9.78 -6.94
C VAL A 176 -6.90 -9.08 -5.60
N ALA A 177 -5.96 -8.24 -5.17
CA ALA A 177 -6.09 -7.45 -3.93
C ALA A 177 -7.30 -6.51 -3.96
N GLY A 178 -7.48 -5.73 -5.03
CA GLY A 178 -8.64 -4.83 -5.18
C GLY A 178 -9.97 -5.58 -5.17
N LYS A 179 -10.00 -6.81 -5.70
CA LYS A 179 -11.19 -7.66 -5.68
C LYS A 179 -11.48 -8.24 -4.29
N LEU A 180 -10.47 -8.82 -3.63
CA LEU A 180 -10.68 -9.58 -2.38
C LEU A 180 -10.67 -8.69 -1.14
N LEU A 181 -9.69 -7.80 -1.02
CA LEU A 181 -9.59 -6.88 0.12
C LEU A 181 -10.51 -5.66 -0.05
N GLY A 182 -10.77 -5.25 -1.29
CA GLY A 182 -11.55 -4.05 -1.62
C GLY A 182 -13.06 -4.28 -1.77
N TYR A 183 -13.63 -5.32 -1.17
CA TYR A 183 -15.07 -5.62 -1.26
C TYR A 183 -15.57 -5.72 -2.72
N ASN A 184 -14.88 -6.52 -3.53
CA ASN A 184 -15.12 -6.61 -4.97
C ASN A 184 -15.13 -5.23 -5.65
N TYR A 185 -14.14 -4.39 -5.33
CA TYR A 185 -13.97 -3.01 -5.80
C TYR A 185 -14.99 -1.98 -5.29
N ALA A 186 -15.78 -2.28 -4.25
CA ALA A 186 -16.58 -1.25 -3.57
C ALA A 186 -15.68 -0.23 -2.84
N ALA A 187 -14.50 -0.66 -2.37
CA ALA A 187 -13.49 0.23 -1.80
C ALA A 187 -12.94 1.18 -2.87
N PHE A 188 -13.24 2.47 -2.74
CA PHE A 188 -12.94 3.45 -3.79
C PHE A 188 -11.43 3.68 -4.01
N GLY A 189 -10.59 3.34 -3.02
CA GLY A 189 -9.13 3.51 -3.08
C GLY A 189 -8.44 2.64 -4.14
N THR A 190 -8.95 1.44 -4.41
CA THR A 190 -8.37 0.47 -5.38
C THR A 190 -9.25 0.27 -6.62
N ARG A 191 -10.43 0.89 -6.65
CA ARG A 191 -11.40 0.75 -7.74
C ARG A 191 -10.89 1.40 -9.05
N PRO A 192 -11.12 0.77 -10.21
CA PRO A 192 -11.03 1.43 -11.53
C PRO A 192 -11.86 2.74 -11.62
N TYR A 193 -11.57 3.60 -12.59
CA TYR A 193 -12.30 4.87 -12.71
C TYR A 193 -13.64 4.66 -13.46
N ASP A 194 -14.76 4.93 -12.79
CA ASP A 194 -16.10 4.81 -13.36
C ASP A 194 -17.11 5.79 -12.72
N SER A 195 -18.39 5.68 -13.08
CA SER A 195 -19.48 6.48 -12.50
C SER A 195 -19.66 6.25 -11.00
N PHE A 196 -19.52 5.00 -10.54
CA PHE A 196 -19.60 4.66 -9.11
C PHE A 196 -18.47 5.32 -8.32
N TYR A 197 -17.22 5.26 -8.80
CA TYR A 197 -16.09 5.95 -8.19
C TYR A 197 -16.37 7.45 -8.06
N ARG A 198 -16.85 8.11 -9.12
CA ARG A 198 -17.17 9.54 -9.08
C ARG A 198 -18.24 9.87 -8.04
N ARG A 199 -19.27 9.04 -7.92
CA ARG A 199 -20.35 9.21 -6.92
C ARG A 199 -19.81 9.06 -5.50
N MET A 200 -19.07 7.98 -5.23
CA MET A 200 -18.45 7.75 -3.92
C MET A 200 -17.43 8.84 -3.57
N ARG A 201 -16.61 9.28 -4.54
CA ARG A 201 -15.66 10.37 -4.34
C ARG A 201 -16.35 11.67 -3.94
N LYS A 202 -17.53 11.96 -4.53
CA LYS A 202 -18.36 13.12 -4.19
C LYS A 202 -18.88 13.00 -2.76
N ILE A 203 -19.52 11.89 -2.39
CA ILE A 203 -20.04 11.66 -1.03
C ILE A 203 -18.92 11.78 0.01
N VAL A 204 -17.78 11.14 -0.24
CA VAL A 204 -16.64 11.19 0.68
C VAL A 204 -16.14 12.63 0.84
N ALA A 205 -16.06 13.41 -0.24
CA ALA A 205 -15.58 14.79 -0.16
C ALA A 205 -16.59 15.77 0.47
N SER A 206 -17.90 15.60 0.24
CA SER A 206 -18.92 16.55 0.68
C SER A 206 -19.51 16.23 2.05
N GLU A 207 -19.65 14.95 2.38
CA GLU A 207 -20.37 14.52 3.60
C GLU A 207 -19.43 13.97 4.68
N VAL A 208 -18.43 13.19 4.25
CA VAL A 208 -17.61 12.37 5.17
C VAL A 208 -16.33 13.10 5.59
N LEU A 209 -15.62 13.72 4.64
CA LEU A 209 -14.34 14.40 4.87
C LEU A 209 -14.41 15.90 4.51
N SER A 210 -15.62 16.48 4.56
CA SER A 210 -15.78 17.92 4.37
C SER A 210 -15.26 18.69 5.57
N ASN A 211 -14.84 19.95 5.35
CA ASN A 211 -14.35 20.79 6.43
C ASN A 211 -15.37 20.92 7.58
N ARG A 212 -16.67 21.04 7.27
CA ARG A 212 -17.73 21.07 8.30
C ARG A 212 -17.70 19.79 9.15
N ARG A 213 -17.63 18.61 8.54
CA ARG A 213 -17.60 17.34 9.26
C ARG A 213 -16.35 17.22 10.12
N LEU A 214 -15.19 17.61 9.59
CA LEU A 214 -13.94 17.61 10.34
C LEU A 214 -13.97 18.56 11.53
N GLU A 215 -14.61 19.74 11.41
CA GLU A 215 -14.80 20.65 12.55
C GLU A 215 -15.73 20.07 13.62
N LEU A 216 -16.84 19.43 13.24
CA LEU A 216 -17.74 18.75 14.18
C LEU A 216 -17.03 17.65 14.99
N GLN A 217 -16.00 17.02 14.41
CA GLN A 217 -15.21 15.97 15.06
C GLN A 217 -13.88 16.46 15.64
N ARG A 218 -13.65 17.78 15.74
CA ARG A 218 -12.41 18.35 16.29
C ARG A 218 -12.15 17.89 17.72
N ASP A 219 -13.18 17.89 18.55
CA ASP A 219 -13.04 17.55 19.97
C ASP A 219 -12.64 16.08 20.17
N VAL A 220 -13.02 15.19 19.23
CA VAL A 220 -12.54 13.80 19.22
C VAL A 220 -11.02 13.76 19.04
N ARG A 221 -10.48 14.47 18.03
CA ARG A 221 -9.04 14.51 17.77
C ARG A 221 -8.27 15.07 18.97
N VAL A 222 -8.69 16.24 19.46
CA VAL A 222 -8.02 16.94 20.56
C VAL A 222 -8.07 16.11 21.85
N SER A 223 -9.22 15.53 22.19
CA SER A 223 -9.37 14.76 23.43
C SER A 223 -8.55 13.47 23.43
N GLU A 224 -8.54 12.71 22.35
CA GLU A 224 -7.77 11.46 22.25
C GLU A 224 -6.25 11.72 22.26
N VAL A 225 -5.79 12.77 21.60
CA VAL A 225 -4.37 13.19 21.68
C VAL A 225 -4.01 13.59 23.12
N LYS A 226 -4.80 14.45 23.77
CA LYS A 226 -4.55 14.87 25.17
C LYS A 226 -4.51 13.70 26.15
N LYS A 227 -5.45 12.73 26.04
CA LYS A 227 -5.46 11.51 26.86
C LYS A 227 -4.17 10.71 26.71
N ALA A 228 -3.67 10.57 25.49
CA ALA A 228 -2.45 9.83 25.24
C ALA A 228 -1.20 10.52 25.79
N LEU A 229 -1.10 11.85 25.67
CA LEU A 229 0.01 12.60 26.28
C LEU A 229 -0.01 12.47 27.81
N LYS A 230 -1.20 12.48 28.41
CA LYS A 230 -1.39 12.23 29.84
C LYS A 230 -0.94 10.82 30.24
N GLU A 231 -1.21 9.82 29.40
CA GLU A 231 -0.73 8.45 29.63
C GLU A 231 0.81 8.37 29.59
N VAL A 232 1.45 9.01 28.60
CA VAL A 232 2.93 9.09 28.55
C VAL A 232 3.50 9.82 29.77
N PHE A 233 2.86 10.90 30.20
CA PHE A 233 3.23 11.62 31.43
C PHE A 233 3.10 10.71 32.66
N ASN A 234 2.01 9.95 32.79
CA ASN A 234 1.79 9.01 33.89
C ASN A 234 2.79 7.86 33.89
N GLN A 235 3.26 7.41 32.73
CA GLN A 235 4.34 6.43 32.64
C GLN A 235 5.66 7.05 33.11
N TRP A 236 5.93 8.29 32.73
CA TRP A 236 7.11 9.02 33.18
C TRP A 236 7.10 9.28 34.70
N THR A 237 5.94 9.54 35.33
CA THR A 237 5.88 9.71 36.80
C THR A 237 6.13 8.40 37.56
N LYS A 238 5.91 7.25 36.92
CA LYS A 238 6.17 5.90 37.47
C LYS A 238 7.56 5.34 37.11
N ARG A 239 8.43 6.15 36.49
CA ARG A 239 9.79 5.73 36.12
C ARG A 239 10.63 5.36 37.34
N GLU A 240 11.70 4.58 37.12
CA GLU A 240 12.66 4.24 38.17
C GLU A 240 13.29 5.49 38.79
N GLU A 241 13.43 5.49 40.13
CA GLU A 241 14.09 6.56 40.87
C GLU A 241 15.53 6.75 40.35
N GLY A 242 15.86 7.99 39.96
CA GLY A 242 17.16 8.35 39.38
C GLY A 242 17.19 8.43 37.85
N SER A 243 16.23 7.85 37.13
CA SER A 243 16.07 8.13 35.70
C SER A 243 15.33 9.46 35.50
N ASN A 244 15.81 10.31 34.59
CA ASN A 244 15.10 11.54 34.21
C ASN A 244 14.23 11.38 32.95
N HIS A 245 14.36 10.26 32.25
CA HIS A 245 13.68 10.00 30.98
C HIS A 245 13.01 8.63 31.00
N ILE A 246 12.00 8.45 30.14
CA ILE A 246 11.51 7.13 29.77
C ILE A 246 11.87 6.86 28.32
N LEU A 247 12.12 5.60 27.99
CA LEU A 247 12.31 5.17 26.63
C LEU A 247 10.95 4.85 26.01
N VAL A 248 10.68 5.41 24.84
CA VAL A 248 9.43 5.23 24.12
C VAL A 248 9.73 4.88 22.67
N ASP A 249 9.06 3.84 22.15
CA ASP A 249 8.92 3.65 20.71
C ASP A 249 7.90 4.69 20.19
N VAL A 250 8.40 5.72 19.51
CA VAL A 250 7.60 6.84 19.03
C VAL A 250 6.67 6.41 17.91
N GLU A 251 7.08 5.46 17.07
CA GLU A 251 6.25 4.97 15.97
C GLU A 251 5.06 4.17 16.51
N GLU A 252 5.29 3.29 17.49
CA GLU A 252 4.21 2.59 18.18
C GLU A 252 3.30 3.57 18.93
N LEU A 253 3.86 4.53 19.69
CA LEU A 253 3.08 5.53 20.42
C LEU A 253 2.17 6.30 19.47
N ILE A 254 2.73 6.91 18.43
CA ILE A 254 1.99 7.74 17.48
C ILE A 254 0.97 6.90 16.72
N GLY A 255 1.35 5.71 16.25
CA GLY A 255 0.44 4.80 15.56
C GLY A 255 -0.76 4.42 16.41
N ASN A 256 -0.53 4.19 17.70
CA ASN A 256 -1.60 3.85 18.64
C ASN A 256 -2.55 5.03 18.89
N ILE A 257 -2.03 6.25 18.99
CA ILE A 257 -2.84 7.47 19.17
C ILE A 257 -3.67 7.72 17.91
N ASN A 258 -3.02 7.74 16.75
CA ASN A 258 -3.66 8.05 15.49
C ASN A 258 -4.75 7.02 15.16
N LEU A 259 -4.48 5.73 15.38
CA LEU A 259 -5.48 4.68 15.17
C LEU A 259 -6.71 4.87 16.08
N LYS A 260 -6.53 5.22 17.35
CA LYS A 260 -7.66 5.51 18.25
C LYS A 260 -8.49 6.69 17.75
N VAL A 261 -7.84 7.77 17.33
CA VAL A 261 -8.52 8.95 16.76
C VAL A 261 -9.33 8.56 15.53
N VAL A 262 -8.71 7.83 14.58
CA VAL A 262 -9.36 7.44 13.33
C VAL A 262 -10.53 6.48 13.59
N LEU A 263 -10.38 5.49 14.48
CA LEU A 263 -11.47 4.58 14.83
C LEU A 263 -12.64 5.30 15.51
N MET A 264 -12.34 6.27 16.38
CA MET A 264 -13.35 7.13 17.00
C MET A 264 -14.08 8.00 15.98
N MET A 265 -13.35 8.60 15.05
CA MET A 265 -13.95 9.42 14.00
C MET A 265 -14.81 8.60 13.05
N VAL A 266 -14.35 7.41 12.67
CA VAL A 266 -15.01 6.59 11.64
C VAL A 266 -16.18 5.78 12.18
N SER A 267 -16.06 5.24 13.40
CA SER A 267 -17.00 4.24 13.93
C SER A 267 -17.42 4.47 15.38
N GLY A 268 -17.00 5.59 15.99
CA GLY A 268 -17.34 5.91 17.38
C GLY A 268 -16.81 4.91 18.42
N LYS A 269 -15.97 3.95 18.02
CA LYS A 269 -15.46 2.86 18.86
C LYS A 269 -14.38 3.35 19.81
N ARG A 270 -14.70 3.32 21.10
CA ARG A 270 -13.79 3.65 22.21
C ARG A 270 -13.09 2.39 22.70
N PHE A 271 -11.77 2.45 22.84
CA PHE A 271 -10.98 1.45 23.56
C PHE A 271 -10.54 2.07 24.89
N LEU A 272 -11.33 1.87 25.94
CA LEU A 272 -11.15 2.39 27.29
C LEU A 272 -10.15 1.56 28.12
N GLY A 273 -9.63 0.45 27.57
CA GLY A 273 -8.53 -0.30 28.16
C GLY A 273 -8.98 -1.46 29.08
N GLY A 274 -10.26 -1.84 29.04
CA GLY A 274 -10.70 -3.12 29.62
C GLY A 274 -10.04 -4.31 28.90
N SER A 275 -9.86 -5.44 29.59
CA SER A 275 -9.14 -6.61 29.04
C SER A 275 -9.72 -7.10 27.70
N GLY A 276 -11.04 -7.09 27.53
CA GLY A 276 -11.71 -7.43 26.28
C GLY A 276 -11.47 -6.41 25.15
N GLU A 277 -11.49 -5.12 25.45
CA GLU A 277 -11.25 -4.05 24.47
C GLU A 277 -9.78 -3.99 24.02
N VAL A 278 -8.85 -4.29 24.94
CA VAL A 278 -7.42 -4.42 24.60
C VAL A 278 -7.21 -5.56 23.60
N GLU A 279 -7.91 -6.68 23.78
CA GLU A 279 -7.83 -7.81 22.86
C GLU A 279 -8.44 -7.50 21.49
N GLU A 280 -9.60 -6.84 21.46
CA GLU A 280 -10.22 -6.38 20.20
C GLU A 280 -9.32 -5.41 19.43
N MET A 281 -8.69 -4.45 20.11
CA MET A 281 -7.75 -3.51 19.48
C MET A 281 -6.51 -4.22 18.92
N LYS A 282 -5.98 -5.22 19.65
CA LYS A 282 -4.86 -6.05 19.17
C LYS A 282 -5.27 -6.85 17.93
N ARG A 283 -6.45 -7.47 17.96
CA ARG A 283 -7.05 -8.20 16.83
C ARG A 283 -7.17 -7.28 15.62
N TYR A 284 -7.77 -6.10 15.78
CA TYR A 284 -7.93 -5.12 14.71
C TYR A 284 -6.58 -4.67 14.11
N ARG A 285 -5.62 -4.28 14.96
CA ARG A 285 -4.27 -3.89 14.51
C ARG A 285 -3.59 -4.98 13.70
N LYS A 286 -3.68 -6.24 14.16
CA LYS A 286 -3.10 -7.37 13.45
C LYS A 286 -3.72 -7.50 12.05
N VAL A 287 -5.05 -7.49 11.97
CA VAL A 287 -5.78 -7.64 10.70
C VAL A 287 -5.48 -6.49 9.74
N MET A 288 -5.39 -5.26 10.23
CA MET A 288 -5.04 -4.10 9.41
C MET A 288 -3.61 -4.14 8.90
N ARG A 289 -2.64 -4.58 9.71
CA ARG A 289 -1.27 -4.81 9.24
C ARG A 289 -1.22 -5.89 8.16
N ASP A 290 -1.92 -7.01 8.37
CA ASP A 290 -2.01 -8.08 7.38
C ASP A 290 -2.68 -7.56 6.09
N PHE A 291 -3.72 -6.72 6.19
CA PHE A 291 -4.40 -6.09 5.06
C PHE A 291 -3.45 -5.22 4.24
N LEU A 292 -2.70 -4.33 4.89
CA LEU A 292 -1.77 -3.42 4.25
C LEU A 292 -0.58 -4.14 3.61
N ASP A 293 -0.02 -5.14 4.30
CA ASP A 293 1.06 -5.97 3.75
C ASP A 293 0.60 -6.68 2.48
N LEU A 294 -0.57 -7.33 2.52
CA LEU A 294 -1.15 -8.07 1.39
C LEU A 294 -1.53 -7.14 0.23
N LEU A 295 -2.07 -5.96 0.51
CA LEU A 295 -2.44 -4.98 -0.52
C LEU A 295 -1.22 -4.52 -1.35
N GLY A 296 -0.01 -4.60 -0.77
CA GLY A 296 1.25 -4.21 -1.41
C GLY A 296 2.01 -5.35 -2.07
N LYS A 297 1.57 -6.60 -1.93
CA LYS A 297 2.27 -7.75 -2.51
C LYS A 297 2.08 -7.81 -4.02
N PHE A 298 3.16 -8.18 -4.70
CA PHE A 298 3.10 -8.57 -6.10
C PHE A 298 2.47 -9.97 -6.21
N VAL A 299 1.26 -10.04 -6.77
CA VAL A 299 0.56 -11.30 -7.02
C VAL A 299 0.87 -11.78 -8.44
N VAL A 300 1.46 -12.97 -8.57
CA VAL A 300 1.83 -13.54 -9.89
C VAL A 300 0.61 -13.65 -10.81
N GLY A 301 -0.56 -14.01 -10.27
CA GLY A 301 -1.81 -14.08 -11.01
C GLY A 301 -2.28 -12.76 -11.63
N ASP A 302 -1.85 -11.60 -11.10
CA ASP A 302 -2.17 -10.29 -11.70
C ASP A 302 -1.32 -10.01 -12.94
N SER A 303 -0.11 -10.57 -13.01
CA SER A 303 0.79 -10.43 -14.17
C SER A 303 0.63 -11.56 -15.18
N ILE A 304 0.30 -12.77 -14.71
CA ILE A 304 0.22 -14.00 -15.49
C ILE A 304 -1.09 -14.72 -15.13
N PRO A 305 -2.23 -14.32 -15.69
CA PRO A 305 -3.55 -14.80 -15.26
C PRO A 305 -3.72 -16.32 -15.31
N PHE A 306 -3.08 -17.02 -16.26
CA PHE A 306 -3.18 -18.48 -16.37
C PHE A 306 -2.43 -19.23 -15.27
N LEU A 307 -1.52 -18.59 -14.53
CA LEU A 307 -0.86 -19.16 -13.35
C LEU A 307 -1.56 -18.83 -12.03
N ARG A 308 -2.69 -18.11 -12.07
CA ARG A 308 -3.40 -17.65 -10.87
C ARG A 308 -3.80 -18.80 -9.94
N TRP A 309 -4.19 -19.95 -10.49
CA TRP A 309 -4.64 -21.10 -9.72
C TRP A 309 -3.56 -21.68 -8.79
N LEU A 310 -2.27 -21.42 -9.07
CA LEU A 310 -1.16 -21.86 -8.23
C LEU A 310 -1.06 -21.09 -6.90
N ASP A 311 -1.66 -19.89 -6.82
CA ASP A 311 -1.54 -18.98 -5.68
C ASP A 311 -0.10 -18.92 -5.15
N VAL A 312 0.87 -18.61 -6.03
CA VAL A 312 2.29 -18.60 -5.68
C VAL A 312 2.54 -17.60 -4.54
N GLY A 313 2.93 -18.13 -3.37
CA GLY A 313 3.10 -17.35 -2.13
C GLY A 313 1.90 -17.37 -1.17
N GLY A 314 0.78 -18.00 -1.55
CA GLY A 314 -0.42 -18.14 -0.71
C GLY A 314 -1.17 -16.83 -0.46
N TYR A 315 -0.92 -15.80 -1.28
CA TYR A 315 -1.44 -14.45 -1.05
C TYR A 315 -2.95 -14.37 -1.27
N GLU A 316 -3.52 -15.06 -2.26
CA GLU A 316 -4.96 -15.05 -2.49
C GLU A 316 -5.70 -15.69 -1.30
N LYS A 317 -5.19 -16.81 -0.78
CA LYS A 317 -5.72 -17.44 0.44
C LYS A 317 -5.62 -16.51 1.64
N ALA A 318 -4.47 -15.87 1.87
CA ALA A 318 -4.28 -14.92 2.95
C ALA A 318 -5.26 -13.74 2.84
N MET A 319 -5.43 -13.16 1.65
CA MET A 319 -6.38 -12.07 1.40
C MET A 319 -7.82 -12.45 1.73
N LYS A 320 -8.25 -13.68 1.43
CA LYS A 320 -9.60 -14.16 1.80
C LYS A 320 -9.79 -14.23 3.31
N ILE A 321 -8.78 -14.73 4.04
CA ILE A 321 -8.81 -14.84 5.50
C ILE A 321 -8.86 -13.43 6.11
N THR A 322 -7.95 -12.55 5.70
CA THR A 322 -7.88 -11.17 6.20
C THR A 322 -9.14 -10.38 5.87
N SER A 323 -9.68 -10.51 4.65
CA SER A 323 -10.94 -9.86 4.26
C SER A 323 -12.11 -10.32 5.12
N LYS A 324 -12.25 -11.63 5.36
CA LYS A 324 -13.33 -12.17 6.19
C LYS A 324 -13.24 -11.67 7.64
N GLU A 325 -12.04 -11.63 8.18
CA GLU A 325 -11.82 -11.19 9.56
C GLU A 325 -12.08 -9.70 9.73
N LEU A 326 -11.61 -8.88 8.79
CA LEU A 326 -11.90 -7.43 8.78
C LEU A 326 -13.40 -7.17 8.61
N ASP A 327 -14.06 -7.96 7.76
CA ASP A 327 -15.50 -7.85 7.54
C ASP A 327 -16.31 -8.15 8.79
N SER A 328 -15.92 -9.17 9.57
CA SER A 328 -16.55 -9.49 10.86
C SER A 328 -16.51 -8.31 11.81
N LEU A 329 -15.34 -7.67 11.97
CA LEU A 329 -15.17 -6.53 12.88
C LEU A 329 -16.02 -5.33 12.44
N LEU A 330 -16.04 -5.03 11.14
CA LEU A 330 -16.83 -3.92 10.61
C LEU A 330 -18.34 -4.19 10.63
N GLU A 331 -18.76 -5.44 10.47
CA GLU A 331 -20.17 -5.82 10.58
C GLU A 331 -20.67 -5.65 12.02
N GLU A 332 -19.89 -6.08 13.02
CA GLU A 332 -20.19 -5.88 14.44
C GLU A 332 -20.39 -4.38 14.74
N TRP A 333 -19.51 -3.54 14.21
CA TRP A 333 -19.61 -2.10 14.39
C TRP A 333 -20.82 -1.52 13.66
N LEU A 334 -21.09 -1.94 12.42
CA LEU A 334 -22.22 -1.43 11.64
C LEU A 334 -23.57 -1.79 12.27
N GLU A 335 -23.70 -2.99 12.81
CA GLU A 335 -24.93 -3.45 13.47
C GLU A 335 -25.18 -2.69 14.78
N ASP A 336 -24.13 -2.34 15.52
CA ASP A 336 -24.25 -1.45 16.68
C ASP A 336 -24.84 -0.07 16.31
N HIS A 337 -24.41 0.53 15.20
CA HIS A 337 -24.92 1.82 14.74
C HIS A 337 -26.39 1.73 14.33
N ARG A 338 -26.77 0.67 13.61
CA ARG A 338 -28.16 0.42 13.23
C ARG A 338 -29.07 0.26 14.44
N ARG A 339 -28.63 -0.50 15.44
CA ARG A 339 -29.38 -0.67 16.68
C ARG A 339 -29.61 0.67 17.39
N LYS A 340 -28.58 1.52 17.49
CA LYS A 340 -28.68 2.85 18.11
C LYS A 340 -29.56 3.82 17.31
N ARG A 341 -29.50 3.76 15.98
CA ARG A 341 -30.35 4.56 15.08
C ARG A 341 -31.82 4.16 15.23
N ASN A 342 -32.11 2.85 15.27
CA ASN A 342 -33.48 2.34 15.45
C ASN A 342 -34.07 2.69 16.82
N SER A 343 -33.24 2.83 17.86
CA SER A 343 -33.69 3.27 19.18
C SER A 343 -33.82 4.79 19.32
N GLY A 344 -33.53 5.58 18.26
CA GLY A 344 -33.59 7.04 18.29
C GLY A 344 -32.49 7.70 19.14
N ALA A 345 -31.40 6.99 19.44
CA ALA A 345 -30.36 7.44 20.37
C ALA A 345 -29.32 8.39 19.74
N ILE A 346 -29.32 8.55 18.41
CA ILE A 346 -28.34 9.34 17.65
C ILE A 346 -29.08 10.12 16.56
N ASP A 347 -28.81 11.43 16.44
CA ASP A 347 -29.12 12.19 15.23
C ASP A 347 -27.96 12.06 14.21
N GLY A 348 -28.28 11.98 12.92
CA GLY A 348 -27.27 11.80 11.87
C GLY A 348 -26.32 13.00 11.68
N GLU A 349 -26.57 14.12 12.38
CA GLU A 349 -25.72 15.31 12.32
C GLU A 349 -24.51 15.17 13.27
N HIS A 350 -24.72 14.59 14.45
CA HIS A 350 -23.68 14.35 15.47
C HIS A 350 -23.11 12.91 15.43
N GLY A 351 -23.62 12.06 14.53
CA GLY A 351 -23.08 10.73 14.27
C GLY A 351 -21.66 10.74 13.70
N ASP A 352 -20.98 9.60 13.84
CA ASP A 352 -19.66 9.38 13.24
C ASP A 352 -19.75 9.09 11.73
N LEU A 353 -18.62 8.84 11.06
CA LEU A 353 -18.64 8.67 9.61
C LEU A 353 -19.45 7.46 9.15
N MET A 354 -19.56 6.42 9.96
CA MET A 354 -20.36 5.23 9.66
C MET A 354 -21.85 5.58 9.66
N ASP A 355 -22.30 6.40 10.62
CA ASP A 355 -23.67 6.94 10.66
C ASP A 355 -23.97 7.83 9.45
N VAL A 356 -23.04 8.73 9.10
CA VAL A 356 -23.18 9.60 7.93
C VAL A 356 -23.33 8.79 6.65
N LEU A 357 -22.54 7.73 6.50
CA LEU A 357 -22.64 6.82 5.35
C LEU A 357 -23.94 6.02 5.37
N LEU A 358 -24.41 5.56 6.53
CA LEU A 358 -25.71 4.89 6.64
C LEU A 358 -26.86 5.77 6.13
N SER A 359 -26.87 7.06 6.48
CA SER A 359 -27.88 8.01 6.00
C SER A 359 -27.74 8.33 4.52
N ASN A 360 -26.51 8.53 4.04
CA ASN A 360 -26.29 8.93 2.64
C ASN A 360 -26.48 7.79 1.65
N LEU A 361 -26.20 6.55 2.04
CA LEU A 361 -26.27 5.37 1.16
C LEU A 361 -27.68 4.81 0.99
N GLU A 362 -28.63 5.23 1.83
CA GLU A 362 -30.01 4.76 1.82
C GLU A 362 -30.73 5.10 0.51
N GLY A 363 -31.34 4.10 -0.14
CA GLY A 363 -32.11 4.27 -1.37
C GLY A 363 -31.31 4.61 -2.63
N MET A 364 -29.97 4.68 -2.56
CA MET A 364 -29.15 4.94 -3.75
C MET A 364 -28.94 3.70 -4.62
N ASP A 365 -28.86 3.93 -5.93
CA ASP A 365 -28.27 2.95 -6.85
C ASP A 365 -26.76 2.87 -6.60
N LEU A 366 -26.33 1.72 -6.11
CA LEU A 366 -24.94 1.43 -5.78
C LEU A 366 -24.30 0.48 -6.78
N GLY A 367 -24.79 0.40 -8.02
CA GLY A 367 -24.12 -0.37 -9.09
C GLY A 367 -23.98 -1.86 -8.78
N GLY A 368 -24.96 -2.42 -8.08
CA GLY A 368 -25.01 -3.85 -7.70
C GLY A 368 -24.42 -4.19 -6.33
N TYR A 369 -23.93 -3.22 -5.56
CA TYR A 369 -23.56 -3.42 -4.15
C TYR A 369 -24.74 -3.08 -3.23
N ASP A 370 -24.82 -3.72 -2.07
CA ASP A 370 -25.69 -3.24 -0.99
C ASP A 370 -25.03 -2.09 -0.21
N ALA A 371 -25.85 -1.28 0.46
CA ALA A 371 -25.40 -0.10 1.20
C ALA A 371 -24.39 -0.44 2.31
N ASN A 372 -24.47 -1.62 2.92
CA ASN A 372 -23.61 -2.01 4.04
C ASN A 372 -22.23 -2.36 3.53
N THR A 373 -22.16 -3.11 2.44
CA THR A 373 -20.90 -3.39 1.74
C THR A 373 -20.20 -2.09 1.36
N VAL A 374 -20.92 -1.12 0.80
CA VAL A 374 -20.33 0.18 0.43
C VAL A 374 -19.89 0.96 1.67
N ASN A 375 -20.68 0.94 2.74
CA ASN A 375 -20.32 1.59 4.01
C ASN A 375 -19.02 1.01 4.58
N LYS A 376 -18.98 -0.32 4.82
CA LYS A 376 -17.81 -1.02 5.36
C LYS A 376 -16.57 -0.84 4.48
N ALA A 377 -16.73 -0.91 3.16
CA ALA A 377 -15.63 -0.69 2.22
C ALA A 377 -15.09 0.76 2.26
N THR A 378 -15.98 1.74 2.44
CA THR A 378 -15.61 3.16 2.55
C THR A 378 -14.93 3.43 3.89
N CYS A 379 -15.47 2.92 5.00
CA CYS A 379 -14.86 2.98 6.33
C CYS A 379 -13.47 2.33 6.32
N THR A 380 -13.32 1.14 5.73
CA THR A 380 -12.02 0.48 5.55
C THR A 380 -11.03 1.37 4.80
N SER A 381 -11.46 1.99 3.70
CA SER A 381 -10.61 2.87 2.89
C SER A 381 -10.13 4.09 3.67
N ILE A 382 -11.00 4.68 4.49
CA ILE A 382 -10.67 5.84 5.33
C ILE A 382 -9.75 5.44 6.48
N ILE A 383 -10.04 4.35 7.18
CA ILE A 383 -9.20 3.90 8.31
C ILE A 383 -7.80 3.53 7.84
N THR A 384 -7.71 2.75 6.75
CA THR A 384 -6.43 2.37 6.15
C THR A 384 -5.64 3.60 5.70
N GLY A 385 -6.28 4.51 4.97
CA GLY A 385 -5.63 5.70 4.43
C GLY A 385 -5.21 6.71 5.51
N GLY A 386 -6.01 6.86 6.57
CA GLY A 386 -5.78 7.84 7.63
C GLY A 386 -4.85 7.37 8.76
N THR A 387 -4.64 6.05 8.89
CA THR A 387 -3.81 5.50 9.98
C THR A 387 -2.32 5.51 9.62
N ASP A 388 -1.89 4.66 8.68
CA ASP A 388 -0.47 4.44 8.42
C ASP A 388 0.23 5.67 7.84
N THR A 389 -0.43 6.39 6.94
CA THR A 389 0.19 7.53 6.26
C THR A 389 0.57 8.67 7.22
N VAL A 390 -0.28 8.96 8.21
CA VAL A 390 -0.04 9.98 9.23
C VAL A 390 1.03 9.50 10.21
N THR A 391 0.95 8.23 10.65
CA THR A 391 1.97 7.63 11.54
C THR A 391 3.36 7.67 10.91
N ILE A 392 3.49 7.27 9.65
CA ILE A 392 4.74 7.31 8.88
C ILE A 392 5.25 8.74 8.75
N SER A 393 4.36 9.68 8.39
CA SER A 393 4.74 11.10 8.24
C SER A 393 5.29 11.67 9.55
N LEU A 394 4.66 11.35 10.67
CA LEU A 394 5.08 11.77 12.00
C LEU A 394 6.40 11.11 12.43
N ALA A 395 6.58 9.82 12.18
CA ALA A 395 7.83 9.12 12.47
C ALA A 395 9.01 9.74 11.70
N TRP A 396 8.83 10.03 10.41
CA TRP A 396 9.84 10.75 9.62
C TRP A 396 10.06 12.18 10.12
N ALA A 397 9.02 12.91 10.50
CA ALA A 397 9.14 14.26 11.05
C ALA A 397 9.99 14.27 12.33
N VAL A 398 9.68 13.37 13.28
CA VAL A 398 10.46 13.26 14.54
C VAL A 398 11.90 12.86 14.24
N SER A 399 12.12 11.92 13.32
CA SER A 399 13.47 11.50 12.92
C SER A 399 14.29 12.66 12.36
N LEU A 400 13.70 13.44 11.46
CA LEU A 400 14.33 14.62 10.87
C LEU A 400 14.64 15.69 11.91
N LEU A 401 13.71 15.95 12.83
CA LEU A 401 13.91 16.92 13.91
C LEU A 401 15.02 16.49 14.89
N LEU A 402 15.11 15.21 15.23
CA LEU A 402 16.18 14.68 16.08
C LEU A 402 17.56 14.75 15.40
N ASN A 403 17.62 14.60 14.07
CA ASN A 403 18.84 14.79 13.29
C ASN A 403 19.14 16.26 12.98
N ASN A 404 18.19 17.17 13.21
CA ASN A 404 18.32 18.61 12.96
C ASN A 404 17.88 19.40 14.21
N ARG A 405 18.69 19.32 15.27
CA ARG A 405 18.37 19.87 16.61
C ARG A 405 18.02 21.36 16.62
N GLU A 406 18.64 22.14 15.75
CA GLU A 406 18.34 23.57 15.62
C GLU A 406 16.92 23.81 15.06
N VAL A 407 16.47 22.98 14.11
CA VAL A 407 15.10 23.05 13.60
C VAL A 407 14.10 22.64 14.67
N LEU A 408 14.39 21.58 15.44
CA LEU A 408 13.58 21.19 16.59
C LEU A 408 13.46 22.32 17.61
N ARG A 409 14.58 22.93 18.01
CA ARG A 409 14.62 24.05 18.93
C ARG A 409 13.72 25.20 18.46
N ARG A 410 13.83 25.61 17.20
CA ARG A 410 13.02 26.69 16.63
C ARG A 410 11.52 26.38 16.59
N ALA A 411 11.14 25.13 16.27
CA ALA A 411 9.74 24.71 16.32
C ALA A 411 9.21 24.70 17.76
N GLN A 412 10.03 24.31 18.74
CA GLN A 412 9.68 24.35 20.15
C GLN A 412 9.55 25.78 20.69
N GLU A 413 10.41 26.71 20.25
CA GLU A 413 10.30 28.14 20.59
C GLU A 413 9.01 28.76 20.05
N GLU A 414 8.63 28.44 18.81
CA GLU A 414 7.35 28.89 18.23
C GLU A 414 6.16 28.42 19.08
N LEU A 415 6.20 27.16 19.53
CA LEU A 415 5.19 26.60 20.44
C LEU A 415 5.18 27.30 21.80
N ASP A 416 6.33 27.59 22.38
CA ASP A 416 6.42 28.28 23.67
C ASP A 416 5.87 29.71 23.59
N ILE A 417 6.09 30.41 22.47
CA ILE A 417 5.58 31.76 22.23
C ILE A 417 4.05 31.77 22.07
N HIS A 418 3.49 30.85 21.29
CA HIS A 418 2.06 30.89 20.93
C HIS A 418 1.15 30.10 21.87
N VAL A 419 1.67 29.08 22.56
CA VAL A 419 0.90 28.17 23.43
C VAL A 419 1.28 28.36 24.89
N GLY A 420 2.56 28.58 25.20
CA GLY A 420 3.10 28.67 26.56
C GLY A 420 3.27 27.29 27.22
N ASN A 421 3.52 27.26 28.54
CA ASN A 421 3.87 26.04 29.27
C ASN A 421 2.80 25.55 30.29
N LYS A 422 1.62 26.18 30.31
CA LYS A 422 0.57 25.96 31.32
C LYS A 422 -0.59 25.08 30.83
N ARG A 423 -0.62 24.73 29.54
CA ARG A 423 -1.66 23.92 28.90
C ARG A 423 -1.07 23.12 27.75
N LEU A 424 -1.77 22.07 27.32
CA LEU A 424 -1.46 21.34 26.10
C LEU A 424 -1.90 22.12 24.84
N VAL A 425 -1.28 21.79 23.72
CA VAL A 425 -1.66 22.29 22.39
C VAL A 425 -3.14 22.01 22.10
N ASP A 426 -3.81 22.97 21.49
CA ASP A 426 -5.13 22.81 20.90
C ASP A 426 -5.05 22.91 19.38
N GLU A 427 -6.00 22.30 18.67
CA GLU A 427 -6.01 22.32 17.20
C GLU A 427 -6.13 23.75 16.65
N LEU A 428 -6.80 24.65 17.38
CA LEU A 428 -6.91 26.06 16.99
C LEU A 428 -5.58 26.81 17.00
N ASP A 429 -4.59 26.33 17.76
CA ASP A 429 -3.25 26.94 17.82
C ASP A 429 -2.45 26.70 16.56
N ILE A 430 -2.72 25.61 15.81
CA ILE A 430 -1.94 25.19 14.64
C ILE A 430 -1.83 26.29 13.59
N SER A 431 -2.89 27.10 13.42
CA SER A 431 -2.92 28.25 12.51
C SER A 431 -1.81 29.29 12.77
N LYS A 432 -1.30 29.36 14.01
CA LYS A 432 -0.21 30.28 14.42
C LYS A 432 1.18 29.67 14.27
N LEU A 433 1.27 28.35 14.14
CA LEU A 433 2.54 27.60 14.14
C LEU A 433 3.10 27.47 12.71
N VAL A 434 3.50 28.58 12.11
CA VAL A 434 3.91 28.65 10.70
C VAL A 434 5.19 27.85 10.44
N TYR A 435 6.15 27.88 11.36
CA TYR A 435 7.39 27.10 11.25
C TYR A 435 7.14 25.61 11.40
N LEU A 436 6.26 25.19 12.32
CA LEU A 436 5.83 23.80 12.41
C LEU A 436 5.15 23.31 11.12
N GLN A 437 4.27 24.12 10.53
CA GLN A 437 3.64 23.78 9.24
C GLN A 437 4.70 23.61 8.14
N ALA A 438 5.74 24.45 8.14
CA ALA A 438 6.86 24.34 7.21
C ALA A 438 7.70 23.06 7.45
N VAL A 439 7.91 22.65 8.71
CA VAL A 439 8.55 21.38 9.09
C VAL A 439 7.77 20.19 8.53
N VAL A 440 6.43 20.20 8.66
CA VAL A 440 5.58 19.14 8.11
C VAL A 440 5.67 19.10 6.58
N ASN A 441 5.61 20.24 5.90
CA ASN A 441 5.72 20.29 4.45
C ASN A 441 7.09 19.80 3.93
N GLU A 442 8.18 20.20 4.58
CA GLU A 442 9.53 19.73 4.21
C GLU A 442 9.71 18.24 4.50
N THR A 443 9.09 17.73 5.57
CA THR A 443 9.04 16.28 5.85
C THR A 443 8.34 15.54 4.71
N LEU A 444 7.14 16.00 4.30
CA LEU A 444 6.38 15.37 3.23
C LEU A 444 7.06 15.48 1.85
N ARG A 445 7.93 16.48 1.64
CA ARG A 445 8.73 16.65 0.43
C ARG A 445 9.84 15.60 0.34
N LEU A 446 10.59 15.42 1.43
CA LEU A 446 11.71 14.47 1.47
C LEU A 446 11.24 13.02 1.64
N TYR A 447 10.25 12.82 2.51
CA TYR A 447 9.73 11.51 2.89
C TYR A 447 8.21 11.39 2.66
N PRO A 448 7.72 11.53 1.41
CA PRO A 448 6.31 11.34 1.12
C PRO A 448 5.91 9.88 1.43
N PRO A 449 4.81 9.63 2.18
CA PRO A 449 4.40 8.27 2.53
C PRO A 449 4.24 7.37 1.30
N GLY A 450 3.72 7.90 0.19
CA GLY A 450 3.59 7.18 -1.09
C GLY A 450 4.48 7.79 -2.18
N PRO A 451 5.79 7.50 -2.23
CA PRO A 451 6.73 8.17 -3.13
C PRO A 451 6.48 7.93 -4.63
N LEU A 452 5.63 6.96 -4.98
CA LEU A 452 5.28 6.58 -6.36
C LEU A 452 3.81 6.83 -6.76
N SER A 453 3.04 7.62 -5.99
CA SER A 453 1.65 8.05 -6.27
C SER A 453 0.57 6.97 -6.53
N GLY A 454 0.94 5.68 -6.46
CA GLY A 454 0.10 4.54 -6.83
C GLY A 454 0.03 4.29 -8.35
N VAL A 455 -0.08 3.02 -8.74
CA VAL A 455 -0.12 2.62 -10.15
C VAL A 455 -1.46 2.99 -10.79
N ARG A 456 -1.40 3.69 -11.93
CA ARG A 456 -2.57 3.97 -12.80
C ARG A 456 -2.49 3.18 -14.09
N VAL A 457 -3.57 3.18 -14.87
CA VAL A 457 -3.62 2.60 -16.22
C VAL A 457 -4.24 3.61 -17.19
N PHE A 458 -3.62 3.78 -18.35
CA PHE A 458 -4.14 4.57 -19.46
C PHE A 458 -5.39 3.87 -20.03
N SER A 459 -6.54 4.54 -20.07
CA SER A 459 -7.77 3.94 -20.61
C SER A 459 -7.80 3.85 -22.14
N GLU A 460 -7.02 4.69 -22.82
CA GLU A 460 -6.97 4.80 -24.29
C GLU A 460 -5.60 5.28 -24.77
N ASP A 461 -5.36 5.19 -26.08
CA ASP A 461 -4.15 5.69 -26.73
C ASP A 461 -4.07 7.23 -26.57
N CYS A 462 -2.89 7.74 -26.19
CA CYS A 462 -2.67 9.18 -26.05
C CYS A 462 -1.22 9.57 -26.33
N ILE A 463 -0.93 10.86 -26.21
CA ILE A 463 0.43 11.42 -26.31
C ILE A 463 0.81 12.03 -24.96
N VAL A 464 2.00 11.68 -24.46
CA VAL A 464 2.59 12.26 -23.23
C VAL A 464 4.02 12.66 -23.54
N GLY A 465 4.41 13.91 -23.27
CA GLY A 465 5.78 14.39 -23.54
C GLY A 465 6.20 14.22 -25.01
N GLY A 466 5.25 14.24 -25.94
CA GLY A 466 5.47 14.00 -27.37
C GLY A 466 5.69 12.52 -27.75
N TYR A 467 5.46 11.57 -26.84
CA TYR A 467 5.53 10.13 -27.09
C TYR A 467 4.14 9.49 -27.13
N ASN A 468 3.98 8.48 -27.99
CA ASN A 468 2.73 7.74 -28.12
C ASN A 468 2.65 6.67 -27.03
N ILE A 469 1.58 6.70 -26.25
CA ILE A 469 1.31 5.75 -25.18
C ILE A 469 0.06 4.95 -25.55
N ALA A 470 0.15 3.62 -25.52
CA ALA A 470 -0.98 2.76 -25.83
C ALA A 470 -1.93 2.63 -24.63
N GLY A 471 -3.23 2.52 -24.88
CA GLY A 471 -4.20 2.12 -23.87
C GLY A 471 -3.82 0.79 -23.20
N GLY A 472 -4.04 0.69 -21.88
CA GLY A 472 -3.62 -0.43 -21.05
C GLY A 472 -2.20 -0.32 -20.48
N THR A 473 -1.39 0.65 -20.92
CA THR A 473 -0.08 0.92 -20.31
C THR A 473 -0.28 1.36 -18.86
N HIS A 474 0.55 0.87 -17.94
CA HIS A 474 0.55 1.36 -16.55
C HIS A 474 1.30 2.69 -16.45
N LEU A 475 0.93 3.54 -15.49
CA LEU A 475 1.60 4.80 -15.18
C LEU A 475 2.03 4.81 -13.72
N ILE A 476 3.29 5.16 -13.49
CA ILE A 476 3.83 5.48 -12.17
C ILE A 476 4.39 6.90 -12.21
N THR A 477 3.94 7.74 -11.28
CA THR A 477 4.49 9.09 -11.08
C THR A 477 5.48 9.02 -9.92
N ASN A 478 6.77 9.25 -10.20
CA ASN A 478 7.81 9.27 -9.17
C ASN A 478 7.79 10.63 -8.44
N LEU A 479 6.95 10.74 -7.41
CA LEU A 479 6.80 11.96 -6.63
C LEU A 479 8.09 12.32 -5.92
N TRP A 480 8.82 11.34 -5.38
CA TRP A 480 10.09 11.59 -4.71
C TRP A 480 11.08 12.29 -5.64
N LYS A 481 11.23 11.81 -6.89
CA LYS A 481 12.12 12.45 -7.86
C LYS A 481 11.69 13.87 -8.23
N ILE A 482 10.38 14.13 -8.34
CA ILE A 482 9.85 15.48 -8.56
C ILE A 482 10.16 16.39 -7.36
N HIS A 483 9.92 15.91 -6.14
CA HIS A 483 10.10 16.66 -4.89
C HIS A 483 11.58 16.90 -4.55
N THR A 484 12.49 16.14 -5.16
CA THR A 484 13.94 16.24 -4.98
C THR A 484 14.69 16.66 -6.26
N ASN A 485 13.98 17.21 -7.25
CA ASN A 485 14.62 17.70 -8.48
C ASN A 485 15.53 18.92 -8.16
N PRO A 486 16.85 18.83 -8.38
CA PRO A 486 17.78 19.94 -8.10
C PRO A 486 17.56 21.18 -8.98
N GLU A 487 16.90 21.06 -10.13
CA GLU A 487 16.56 22.20 -10.99
C GLU A 487 15.44 23.07 -10.37
N VAL A 488 14.65 22.48 -9.49
CA VAL A 488 13.50 23.13 -8.82
C VAL A 488 13.83 23.47 -7.37
N TRP A 489 14.53 22.56 -6.69
CA TRP A 489 14.84 22.61 -5.27
C TRP A 489 16.35 22.70 -5.07
N ALA A 490 16.86 23.88 -4.69
CA ALA A 490 18.27 24.04 -4.34
C ALA A 490 18.64 23.14 -3.15
N GLU A 491 19.74 22.38 -3.19
CA GLU A 491 20.11 21.41 -2.13
C GLU A 491 18.93 20.47 -1.77
N PRO A 492 18.42 19.69 -2.74
CA PRO A 492 17.10 19.06 -2.65
C PRO A 492 16.99 17.99 -1.57
N LEU A 493 18.09 17.43 -1.10
CA LEU A 493 18.10 16.37 -0.09
C LEU A 493 18.31 16.90 1.34
N GLU A 494 18.66 18.18 1.48
CA GLU A 494 18.82 18.82 2.79
C GLU A 494 17.46 19.16 3.40
N PHE A 495 17.28 18.89 4.69
CA PHE A 495 16.08 19.21 5.44
C PHE A 495 16.07 20.70 5.84
N LYS A 496 15.38 21.52 5.06
CA LYS A 496 15.34 22.99 5.25
C LYS A 496 13.90 23.52 5.22
N PRO A 497 13.17 23.48 6.37
CA PRO A 497 11.79 24.00 6.47
C PRO A 497 11.64 25.45 5.98
N GLU A 498 12.69 26.26 6.06
CA GLU A 498 12.72 27.66 5.63
C GLU A 498 12.24 27.87 4.19
N ARG A 499 12.35 26.85 3.34
CA ARG A 499 11.82 26.85 1.96
C ARG A 499 10.33 27.19 1.90
N PHE A 500 9.57 26.78 2.91
CA PHE A 500 8.11 26.94 2.97
C PHE A 500 7.66 28.20 3.74
N LEU A 501 8.58 29.02 4.26
CA LEU A 501 8.23 30.26 4.98
C LEU A 501 7.98 31.47 4.07
N ASN A 502 8.49 31.41 2.83
CA ASN A 502 8.38 32.52 1.89
C ASN A 502 6.94 32.69 1.40
N ARG A 503 6.24 33.73 1.88
CA ARG A 503 4.83 34.06 1.53
C ARG A 503 4.57 34.17 0.02
N ASN A 504 5.54 34.61 -0.77
CA ASN A 504 5.42 34.73 -2.23
C ASN A 504 5.54 33.38 -2.97
N LYS A 505 5.91 32.31 -2.25
CA LYS A 505 6.05 30.93 -2.73
C LYS A 505 5.26 29.97 -1.85
N GLN A 506 4.04 30.33 -1.39
CA GLN A 506 3.17 29.35 -0.72
C GLN A 506 2.90 28.17 -1.66
N LEU A 507 3.71 27.12 -1.51
CA LEU A 507 3.51 25.82 -2.10
C LEU A 507 2.36 25.20 -1.32
N ASP A 508 1.13 25.35 -1.83
CA ASP A 508 -0.05 24.74 -1.24
C ASP A 508 -0.05 23.23 -1.55
N VAL A 509 -0.22 22.43 -0.50
CA VAL A 509 -0.39 20.95 -0.54
C VAL A 509 -1.53 20.48 -1.44
N LYS A 510 -2.42 21.40 -1.86
CA LYS A 510 -3.57 21.17 -2.75
C LYS A 510 -3.21 20.80 -4.20
N GLY A 511 -1.93 20.66 -4.52
CA GLY A 511 -1.48 20.18 -5.83
C GLY A 511 -1.70 21.17 -6.98
N GLN A 512 -1.74 22.47 -6.67
CA GLN A 512 -1.79 23.55 -7.68
C GLN A 512 -0.40 23.83 -8.28
N ARG A 513 0.65 23.39 -7.59
CA ARG A 513 2.05 23.47 -8.00
C ARG A 513 2.61 22.07 -8.08
N PHE A 514 3.02 21.65 -9.28
CA PHE A 514 3.38 20.26 -9.58
C PHE A 514 4.77 19.88 -9.07
N GLU A 515 5.53 20.85 -8.57
CA GLU A 515 6.80 20.71 -7.89
C GLU A 515 6.65 20.08 -6.49
N PHE A 516 5.44 20.17 -5.90
CA PHE A 516 5.12 19.63 -4.56
C PHE A 516 3.73 18.99 -4.54
N LEU A 517 3.69 17.66 -4.53
CA LEU A 517 2.50 16.82 -4.70
C LEU A 517 2.39 15.71 -3.64
N PRO A 518 2.51 16.00 -2.33
CA PRO A 518 2.53 14.96 -1.29
C PRO A 518 1.22 14.17 -1.19
N PHE A 519 0.11 14.73 -1.68
CA PHE A 519 -1.22 14.11 -1.70
C PHE A 519 -1.69 13.74 -3.11
N GLY A 520 -0.78 13.73 -4.08
CA GLY A 520 -1.10 13.57 -5.50
C GLY A 520 -1.89 14.77 -6.07
N CYS A 521 -2.50 14.58 -7.24
CA CYS A 521 -3.27 15.59 -7.94
C CYS A 521 -4.36 14.94 -8.83
N GLY A 522 -5.15 15.77 -9.51
CA GLY A 522 -6.20 15.32 -10.44
C GLY A 522 -7.39 14.64 -9.75
N ARG A 523 -8.17 13.89 -10.54
CA ARG A 523 -9.37 13.14 -10.09
C ARG A 523 -9.08 12.12 -8.98
N ARG A 524 -7.83 11.72 -8.83
CA ARG A 524 -7.36 10.72 -7.85
C ARG A 524 -6.53 11.30 -6.70
N SER A 525 -6.51 12.63 -6.57
CA SER A 525 -5.97 13.32 -5.40
C SER A 525 -6.56 12.78 -4.09
N CYS A 526 -5.77 12.78 -3.03
CA CYS A 526 -6.15 12.23 -1.72
C CYS A 526 -7.45 12.87 -1.19
N PRO A 527 -8.47 12.07 -0.83
CA PRO A 527 -9.68 12.58 -0.16
C PRO A 527 -9.40 13.17 1.22
N GLY A 528 -8.47 12.54 1.95
CA GLY A 528 -8.18 12.86 3.35
C GLY A 528 -7.07 13.89 3.52
N MET A 529 -6.77 14.70 2.50
CA MET A 529 -5.68 15.69 2.56
C MET A 529 -5.80 16.62 3.77
N ASN A 530 -6.97 17.23 3.98
CA ASN A 530 -7.18 18.17 5.08
C ASN A 530 -7.02 17.48 6.44
N LEU A 531 -7.67 16.32 6.62
CA LEU A 531 -7.57 15.52 7.84
C LEU A 531 -6.12 15.08 8.11
N GLY A 532 -5.42 14.56 7.10
CA GLY A 532 -4.04 14.08 7.23
C GLY A 532 -3.07 15.18 7.64
N ILE A 533 -3.21 16.39 7.07
CA ILE A 533 -2.39 17.54 7.44
C ILE A 533 -2.71 18.02 8.85
N GLN A 534 -4.00 18.18 9.17
CA GLN A 534 -4.44 18.58 10.52
C GLN A 534 -3.93 17.61 11.58
N MET A 535 -4.08 16.30 11.36
CA MET A 535 -3.61 15.28 12.29
C MET A 535 -2.08 15.27 12.42
N THR A 536 -1.34 15.36 11.31
CA THR A 536 0.13 15.39 11.34
C THR A 536 0.63 16.62 12.11
N GLN A 537 0.04 17.80 11.85
CA GLN A 537 0.42 19.03 12.53
C GLN A 537 0.04 19.00 14.02
N LEU A 538 -1.18 18.59 14.36
CA LEU A 538 -1.66 18.48 15.74
C LEU A 538 -0.80 17.53 16.57
N MET A 539 -0.55 16.33 16.05
CA MET A 539 0.21 15.32 16.78
C MET A 539 1.69 15.68 16.91
N LEU A 540 2.30 16.24 15.85
CA LEU A 540 3.69 16.70 15.92
C LEU A 540 3.82 17.85 16.94
N ALA A 541 2.97 18.87 16.82
CA ALA A 541 2.90 19.99 17.77
C ALA A 541 2.77 19.47 19.21
N SER A 542 1.80 18.61 19.43
CA SER A 542 1.48 18.04 20.74
C SER A 542 2.66 17.29 21.34
N LEU A 543 3.33 16.44 20.55
CA LEU A 543 4.46 15.63 21.01
C LEU A 543 5.66 16.53 21.36
N ILE A 544 6.09 17.39 20.42
CA ILE A 544 7.31 18.18 20.61
C ILE A 544 7.09 19.35 21.56
N HIS A 545 5.85 19.79 21.81
CA HIS A 545 5.52 20.78 22.85
C HIS A 545 5.53 20.14 24.23
N SER A 546 4.88 18.98 24.34
CA SER A 546 4.70 18.30 25.62
C SER A 546 5.98 17.67 26.13
N PHE A 547 6.91 17.28 25.26
CA PHE A 547 8.07 16.51 25.69
C PHE A 547 9.37 17.01 25.06
N GLU A 548 10.42 16.93 25.87
CA GLU A 548 11.80 16.90 25.41
C GLU A 548 12.09 15.52 24.80
N LEU A 549 12.68 15.48 23.60
CA LEU A 549 12.94 14.27 22.82
C LEU A 549 14.44 14.14 22.55
N ASN A 550 15.08 13.10 23.08
CA ASN A 550 16.53 12.87 22.95
C ASN A 550 16.83 11.46 22.43
N THR A 551 17.98 11.28 21.78
CA THR A 551 18.47 9.94 21.41
C THR A 551 19.25 9.34 22.59
N ARG A 552 19.46 8.02 22.63
CA ARG A 552 20.10 7.35 23.79
C ARG A 552 21.53 7.81 24.09
N SER A 553 22.24 8.36 23.11
CA SER A 553 23.66 8.74 23.24
C SER A 553 24.04 9.91 22.32
N ASP A 554 23.09 10.81 22.05
CA ASP A 554 23.22 11.91 21.06
C ASP A 554 23.61 11.44 19.63
N GLU A 555 23.54 10.14 19.38
CA GLU A 555 23.75 9.56 18.06
C GLU A 555 22.64 10.01 17.10
N PRO A 556 22.97 10.19 15.80
CA PRO A 556 21.98 10.41 14.77
C PRO A 556 20.98 9.26 14.71
N VAL A 557 19.70 9.60 14.58
CA VAL A 557 18.64 8.65 14.28
C VAL A 557 18.93 8.00 12.92
N ASP A 558 18.87 6.68 12.88
CA ASP A 558 18.94 5.92 11.64
C ASP A 558 17.81 6.35 10.69
N MET A 559 18.16 6.68 9.44
CA MET A 559 17.23 7.13 8.41
C MET A 559 16.96 6.05 7.34
N ALA A 560 17.35 4.80 7.59
CA ALA A 560 17.05 3.68 6.71
C ALA A 560 15.52 3.52 6.54
N ALA A 561 15.10 3.39 5.28
CA ALA A 561 13.70 3.16 4.92
C ALA A 561 13.52 1.77 4.31
N SER A 562 12.30 1.26 4.43
CA SER A 562 11.84 0.06 3.75
C SER A 562 10.67 0.41 2.82
N PHE A 563 10.58 -0.28 1.68
CA PHE A 563 9.56 -0.01 0.68
C PHE A 563 8.44 -1.05 0.72
N GLY A 564 7.20 -0.58 0.91
CA GLY A 564 5.96 -1.34 0.71
C GLY A 564 4.94 -0.50 -0.06
N ILE A 565 3.65 -0.58 0.31
CA ILE A 565 2.64 0.40 -0.15
C ILE A 565 3.06 1.82 0.21
N ALA A 566 3.63 1.96 1.41
CA ALA A 566 4.17 3.19 1.93
C ALA A 566 5.66 3.04 2.26
N MET A 567 6.32 4.17 2.50
CA MET A 567 7.73 4.25 2.86
C MET A 567 7.89 4.26 4.38
N TYR A 568 8.06 3.08 4.96
CA TYR A 568 8.26 2.90 6.40
C TYR A 568 9.73 3.11 6.76
N ARG A 569 10.01 3.40 8.04
CA ARG A 569 11.36 3.24 8.59
C ARG A 569 11.71 1.75 8.62
N THR A 570 12.99 1.42 8.49
CA THR A 570 13.45 0.03 8.64
C THR A 570 13.49 -0.37 10.10
N ASN A 571 13.96 0.53 10.97
CA ASN A 571 14.14 0.30 12.39
C ASN A 571 13.18 1.17 13.23
N PRO A 572 12.62 0.63 14.33
CA PRO A 572 11.78 1.38 15.25
C PRO A 572 12.46 2.67 15.74
N LEU A 573 11.65 3.69 16.02
CA LEU A 573 12.15 4.98 16.50
C LEU A 573 12.09 5.04 18.03
N GLU A 574 13.13 4.53 18.68
CA GLU A 574 13.27 4.59 20.14
C GLU A 574 13.85 5.94 20.59
N VAL A 575 13.10 6.67 21.42
CA VAL A 575 13.44 8.03 21.86
C VAL A 575 13.32 8.14 23.37
N LEU A 576 14.25 8.87 23.99
CA LEU A 576 14.17 9.27 25.39
C LEU A 576 13.25 10.48 25.52
N VAL A 577 12.24 10.33 26.38
CA VAL A 577 11.14 11.29 26.54
C VAL A 577 11.11 11.80 27.98
N LYS A 578 10.98 13.11 28.14
CA LYS A 578 10.78 13.79 29.43
C LYS A 578 9.78 14.94 29.29
N PRO A 579 8.86 15.16 30.25
CA PRO A 579 7.92 16.28 30.21
C PRO A 579 8.63 17.64 30.15
N ARG A 580 8.16 18.52 29.27
CA ARG A 580 8.67 19.90 29.12
C ARG A 580 7.77 20.95 29.78
N LEU A 581 6.48 20.65 29.93
CA LEU A 581 5.50 21.57 30.48
C LEU A 581 5.39 21.45 32.00
N LEU A 582 4.68 22.38 32.63
CA LEU A 582 4.33 22.25 34.05
C LEU A 582 3.46 21.01 34.25
N ALA A 583 3.65 20.30 35.37
CA ALA A 583 2.86 19.10 35.68
C ALA A 583 1.35 19.37 35.63
N SER A 584 0.90 20.57 36.01
CA SER A 584 -0.50 21.01 35.94
C SER A 584 -1.07 21.06 34.52
N ALA A 585 -0.24 21.13 33.49
CA ALA A 585 -0.69 21.12 32.09
C ALA A 585 -1.18 19.74 31.64
N TYR A 586 -0.77 18.65 32.32
CA TYR A 586 -1.14 17.27 31.99
C TYR A 586 -2.32 16.75 32.83
N VAL A 587 -2.81 17.53 33.79
CA VAL A 587 -3.83 17.11 34.76
C VAL A 587 -5.23 17.39 34.24
#